data_AF-J1I866-F1
#
_entry.id   AF-J1I866-F1
#
_cell.length_a   1.000
_cell.length_b   1.000
_cell.length_c   1.000
_cell.angle_alpha   90.00
_cell.angle_beta   90.00
_cell.angle_gamma   90.00
#
_symmetry.space_group_name_H-M   'P 1'
#
loop_
_entity.id
_entity.type
_entity.pdbx_description
1 polymer ?
#
loop_
_entity_poly.entity_id
_entity_poly.type
_entity_poly.pdbx_seq_one_letter_code
_entity_poly.pdbx_strand_id
1 'polypeptide(L)'
;MPRFRQNLAQQKLSSWRIYLLLLVILGMGGFFYLFTQALLQSYKTTILRVECLPQGRYWVQGDTVDFEGFAPKLRQKVERYQDLNPNMQIHFYLPPKATAQEIAPLIQVANAFEQADLQLYTLPRN
;
A
#
# COMPACT_ATOMS: atom_id res chain seq x y z
N MET A 1 -33.51 -3.34 -63.08
CA MET A 1 -32.70 -4.32 -62.31
C MET A 1 -31.79 -5.06 -63.30
N PRO A 2 -30.54 -5.49 -62.98
CA PRO A 2 -29.78 -5.39 -61.73
C PRO A 2 -28.30 -4.92 -61.90
N ARG A 3 -27.78 -4.07 -60.99
CA ARG A 3 -26.32 -3.89 -60.77
C ARG A 3 -25.97 -3.95 -59.27
N PHE A 4 -26.69 -4.81 -58.54
CA PHE A 4 -26.55 -4.99 -57.09
C PHE A 4 -25.69 -6.22 -56.76
N ARG A 5 -24.47 -6.36 -57.30
CA ARG A 5 -23.59 -7.51 -56.97
C ARG A 5 -22.09 -7.24 -57.08
N GLN A 6 -21.58 -6.09 -56.66
CA GLN A 6 -20.12 -5.88 -56.63
C GLN A 6 -19.57 -5.21 -55.35
N ASN A 7 -20.30 -5.27 -54.23
CA ASN A 7 -19.77 -4.88 -52.92
C ASN A 7 -19.48 -6.11 -52.02
N LEU A 8 -18.87 -7.15 -52.58
CA LEU A 8 -18.40 -8.32 -51.83
C LEU A 8 -16.96 -8.73 -52.22
N ALA A 9 -16.21 -7.81 -52.84
CA ALA A 9 -14.78 -7.99 -53.03
C ALA A 9 -14.08 -7.61 -51.72
N GLN A 10 -14.01 -8.60 -50.82
CA GLN A 10 -12.96 -8.81 -49.84
C GLN A 10 -11.92 -7.69 -49.80
N GLN A 11 -12.04 -6.84 -48.78
CA GLN A 11 -10.95 -6.03 -48.31
C GLN A 11 -9.86 -6.99 -47.80
N LYS A 12 -9.07 -7.56 -48.72
CA LYS A 12 -7.88 -8.37 -48.41
C LYS A 12 -6.91 -7.43 -47.72
N LEU A 13 -7.02 -7.32 -46.39
CA LEU A 13 -5.95 -6.78 -45.57
C LEU A 13 -4.70 -7.59 -45.92
N SER A 14 -3.80 -6.97 -46.67
CA SER A 14 -2.53 -7.56 -47.07
C SER A 14 -1.82 -8.08 -45.83
N SER A 15 -1.34 -9.32 -45.86
CA SER A 15 -0.87 -10.06 -44.68
C SER A 15 0.10 -9.27 -43.80
N TRP A 16 0.93 -8.38 -44.39
CA TRP A 16 1.82 -7.47 -43.65
C TRP A 16 1.11 -6.51 -42.68
N ARG A 17 -0.12 -6.07 -42.97
CA ARG A 17 -0.94 -5.23 -42.08
C ARG A 17 -1.47 -6.02 -40.89
N ILE A 18 -1.73 -7.31 -41.06
CA ILE A 18 -2.12 -8.22 -39.97
C ILE A 18 -0.93 -8.46 -39.04
N TYR A 19 0.27 -8.69 -39.60
CA TYR A 19 1.50 -8.79 -38.81
C TYR A 19 1.82 -7.49 -38.05
N LEU A 20 1.64 -6.33 -38.67
CA LEU A 20 1.77 -5.03 -38.00
C LEU A 20 0.77 -4.85 -36.86
N LEU A 21 -0.50 -5.20 -37.08
CA LEU A 21 -1.53 -5.15 -36.03
C LEU A 21 -1.18 -6.05 -34.85
N LEU A 22 -0.71 -7.27 -35.11
CA LEU A 22 -0.26 -8.18 -34.07
C LEU A 22 0.95 -7.63 -33.30
N LEU A 23 1.91 -7.02 -33.98
CA LEU A 23 3.07 -6.36 -33.37
C LEU A 23 2.66 -5.19 -32.48
N VAL A 24 1.69 -4.38 -32.92
CA VAL A 24 1.15 -3.26 -32.14
C VAL A 24 0.41 -3.76 -30.91
N ILE A 25 -0.42 -4.81 -31.05
CA ILE A 25 -1.14 -5.41 -29.91
C ILE A 25 -0.16 -6.01 -28.91
N LEU A 26 0.87 -6.72 -29.38
CA LEU A 26 1.94 -7.26 -28.50
C LEU A 26 2.71 -6.13 -27.80
N GLY A 27 3.04 -5.06 -28.52
CA GLY A 27 3.73 -3.90 -27.97
C GLY A 27 2.88 -3.16 -26.93
N MET A 28 1.59 -2.98 -27.20
CA MET A 28 0.65 -2.37 -26.25
C MET A 28 0.43 -3.24 -25.01
N GLY A 29 0.30 -4.56 -25.17
CA GLY A 29 0.18 -5.49 -24.04
C GLY A 29 1.43 -5.52 -23.17
N GLY A 30 2.62 -5.55 -23.78
CA GLY A 30 3.89 -5.48 -23.07
C GLY A 30 4.08 -4.15 -22.35
N PHE A 31 3.74 -3.03 -22.99
CA PHE A 31 3.76 -1.71 -22.36
C PHE A 31 2.80 -1.63 -21.19
N PHE A 32 1.58 -2.13 -21.33
CA PHE A 32 0.58 -2.12 -20.25
C PHE A 32 1.02 -2.96 -19.06
N TYR A 33 1.64 -4.12 -19.30
CA TYR A 33 2.21 -4.98 -18.26
C TYR A 33 3.34 -4.30 -17.48
N LEU A 34 4.25 -3.63 -18.18
CA LEU A 34 5.33 -2.87 -17.54
C LEU A 34 4.79 -1.65 -16.79
N PHE A 35 3.77 -0.99 -17.34
CA PHE A 35 3.12 0.16 -16.70
C PHE A 35 2.38 -0.22 -15.42
N THR A 36 1.62 -1.32 -15.41
CA THR A 36 0.97 -1.82 -14.20
C THR A 36 1.96 -2.30 -13.15
N GLN A 37 3.05 -2.96 -13.55
CA GLN A 37 4.15 -3.32 -12.65
C GLN A 37 4.79 -2.08 -12.01
N ALA A 38 5.06 -1.04 -12.80
CA ALA A 38 5.62 0.22 -12.30
C ALA A 38 4.66 0.95 -11.34
N LEU A 39 3.35 0.90 -11.62
CA LEU A 39 2.31 1.43 -10.72
C LEU A 39 2.25 0.65 -9.41
N LEU A 40 2.32 -0.68 -9.45
CA LEU A 40 2.36 -1.53 -8.24
C LEU A 40 3.60 -1.24 -7.38
N GLN A 41 4.76 -1.03 -8.00
CA GLN A 41 5.99 -0.70 -7.29
C GLN A 41 6.01 0.71 -6.70
N SER A 42 5.17 1.62 -7.21
CA SER A 42 5.10 3.01 -6.74
C SER A 42 4.31 3.17 -5.43
N TYR A 43 3.56 2.14 -5.00
CA TYR A 43 2.96 2.10 -3.66
C TYR A 43 4.07 1.93 -2.61
N LYS A 44 4.71 3.05 -2.25
CA LYS A 44 5.64 3.12 -1.12
C LYS A 44 4.90 2.70 0.14
N THR A 45 5.34 1.60 0.73
CA THR A 45 4.95 1.18 2.09
C THR A 45 5.13 2.37 3.03
N THR A 46 4.02 2.92 3.52
CA THR A 46 4.06 3.97 4.53
C THR A 46 4.21 3.33 5.89
N ILE A 47 5.25 3.71 6.62
CA ILE A 47 5.55 3.17 7.94
C ILE A 47 5.10 4.19 8.98
N LEU A 48 4.12 3.80 9.79
CA LEU A 48 3.68 4.57 10.94
C LEU A 48 4.52 4.16 12.15
N ARG A 49 5.39 5.06 12.61
CA ARG A 49 6.24 4.81 13.77
C ARG A 49 5.56 5.21 15.06
N VAL A 50 5.48 4.27 15.98
CA VAL A 50 5.01 4.46 17.36
C VAL A 50 6.16 4.12 18.30
N GLU A 51 6.58 5.05 19.14
CA GLU A 51 7.61 4.81 20.16
C GLU A 51 6.99 4.92 21.55
N CYS A 52 7.24 3.93 22.40
CA CYS A 52 6.86 3.99 23.80
C CYS A 52 7.95 4.75 24.58
N LEU A 53 7.58 5.87 25.18
CA LEU A 53 8.48 6.68 26.00
C LEU A 53 8.37 6.28 27.47
N PRO A 54 9.43 6.52 28.28
CA PRO A 54 9.33 6.36 29.72
C PRO A 54 8.25 7.29 30.31
N GLN A 55 7.68 6.88 31.46
CA GLN A 55 6.62 7.60 32.19
C GLN A 55 5.22 7.56 31.55
N GLY A 56 4.90 6.51 30.78
CA GLY A 56 3.54 6.32 30.24
C GLY A 56 3.17 7.28 29.11
N ARG A 57 4.17 7.86 28.44
CA ARG A 57 4.00 8.70 27.25
C ARG A 57 4.29 7.90 25.99
N TYR A 58 3.64 8.28 24.90
CA TYR A 58 3.74 7.62 23.61
C TYR A 58 4.03 8.65 22.55
N TRP A 59 5.00 8.36 21.69
CA TRP A 59 5.29 9.17 20.53
C TRP A 59 4.67 8.50 19.31
N VAL A 60 3.75 9.19 18.65
CA VAL A 60 3.06 8.71 17.45
C VAL A 60 3.42 9.65 16.31
N GLN A 61 4.42 9.28 15.50
CA GLN A 61 4.84 9.98 14.28
C GLN A 61 4.82 11.53 14.39
N GLY A 62 5.55 12.09 15.35
CA GLY A 62 5.70 13.54 15.56
C GLY A 62 4.89 14.13 16.71
N ASP A 63 3.94 13.39 17.27
CA ASP A 63 3.13 13.83 18.41
C ASP A 63 3.46 13.01 19.66
N THR A 64 3.76 13.68 20.78
CA THR A 64 3.82 13.02 22.09
C THR A 64 2.44 13.10 22.75
N VAL A 65 1.88 11.95 23.14
CA VAL A 65 0.56 11.82 23.76
C VAL A 65 0.63 10.89 24.98
N ASP A 66 -0.24 11.11 25.95
CA ASP A 66 -0.43 10.20 27.07
C ASP A 66 -1.24 8.96 26.64
N PHE A 67 -1.30 7.94 27.49
CA PHE A 67 -1.98 6.68 27.20
C PHE A 67 -3.45 6.84 26.76
N GLU A 68 -4.21 7.73 27.40
CA GLU A 68 -5.61 8.00 27.04
C GLU A 68 -5.75 8.63 25.65
N GLY A 69 -4.78 9.46 25.26
CA GLY A 69 -4.73 10.10 23.95
C GLY A 69 -4.10 9.22 22.87
N PHE A 70 -3.39 8.16 23.24
CA PHE A 70 -2.64 7.30 22.33
C PHE A 70 -3.54 6.54 21.36
N ALA A 71 -4.51 5.77 21.88
CA ALA A 71 -5.42 4.97 21.06
C ALA A 71 -6.21 5.80 20.02
N PRO A 72 -6.89 6.92 20.39
CA PRO A 72 -7.62 7.72 19.42
C PRO A 72 -6.69 8.42 18.41
N LYS A 73 -5.50 8.87 18.82
CA LYS A 73 -4.54 9.53 17.92
C LYS A 73 -3.92 8.55 16.92
N LEU A 74 -3.59 7.33 17.37
CA LEU A 74 -3.12 6.25 16.51
C LEU A 74 -4.20 5.89 15.48
N ARG A 75 -5.45 5.69 15.93
CA ARG A 75 -6.60 5.43 15.05
C ARG A 75 -6.76 6.50 13.97
N GLN A 76 -6.74 7.77 14.39
CA GLN A 76 -6.88 8.90 13.47
C GLN A 76 -5.78 8.91 12.39
N LYS A 77 -4.53 8.59 12.75
CA LYS A 77 -3.45 8.51 11.75
C LYS A 77 -3.61 7.28 10.86
N VAL A 78 -3.95 6.13 11.43
CA VAL A 78 -4.18 4.89 10.69
C VAL A 78 -5.27 5.09 9.63
N GLU A 79 -6.44 5.61 10.01
CA GLU A 79 -7.54 5.91 9.09
C GLU A 79 -7.10 6.87 7.98
N ARG A 80 -6.42 7.97 8.32
CA ARG A 80 -5.94 8.95 7.33
C ARG A 80 -4.93 8.36 6.33
N TYR A 81 -4.02 7.52 6.80
CA TYR A 81 -2.96 6.95 5.95
C TYR A 81 -3.42 5.70 5.19
N GLN A 82 -4.42 4.98 5.69
CA GLN A 82 -4.97 3.80 5.04
C GLN A 82 -5.65 4.15 3.71
N ASP A 83 -6.41 5.25 3.65
CA ASP A 83 -7.03 5.74 2.41
C ASP A 83 -5.98 6.05 1.33
N LEU A 84 -4.77 6.41 1.74
CA LEU A 84 -3.67 6.79 0.86
C LEU A 84 -2.74 5.61 0.55
N ASN A 85 -2.63 4.63 1.44
CA ASN A 85 -1.69 3.52 1.35
C ASN A 85 -2.28 2.23 1.95
N PRO A 86 -2.81 1.31 1.12
CA PRO A 86 -3.38 0.05 1.60
C PRO A 86 -2.34 -0.91 2.19
N ASN A 87 -1.05 -0.70 1.91
CA ASN A 87 0.07 -1.49 2.43
C ASN A 87 0.76 -0.82 3.61
N MET A 88 0.03 -0.06 4.43
CA MET A 88 0.61 0.61 5.59
C MET A 88 1.07 -0.39 6.65
N GLN A 89 2.24 -0.12 7.24
CA GLN A 89 2.78 -0.90 8.35
C GLN A 89 2.89 -0.03 9.59
N ILE A 90 2.57 -0.59 10.76
CA ILE A 90 2.75 0.09 12.04
C ILE A 90 3.94 -0.53 12.76
N HIS A 91 4.96 0.30 13.02
CA HIS A 91 6.19 -0.11 13.70
C HIS A 91 6.16 0.38 15.14
N PHE A 92 6.08 -0.56 16.08
CA PHE A 92 6.10 -0.29 17.51
C PHE A 92 7.51 -0.43 18.06
N TYR A 93 8.06 0.67 18.56
CA TYR A 93 9.38 0.72 19.18
C TYR A 93 9.23 0.74 20.70
N LEU A 94 9.72 -0.34 21.31
CA LEU A 94 9.67 -0.53 22.74
C LEU A 94 11.02 -0.18 23.37
N PRO A 95 11.03 0.49 24.54
CA PRO A 95 12.25 0.72 25.29
C PRO A 95 12.80 -0.62 25.81
N PRO A 96 14.13 -0.76 25.95
CA PRO A 96 14.78 -2.02 26.33
C PRO A 96 14.44 -2.51 27.75
N LYS A 97 13.81 -1.66 28.58
CA LYS A 97 13.31 -2.00 29.92
C LYS A 97 11.78 -1.97 30.01
N ALA A 98 11.07 -1.99 28.87
CA ALA A 98 9.62 -2.00 28.86
C ALA A 98 9.10 -3.19 29.67
N THR A 99 8.23 -2.92 30.64
CA THR A 99 7.58 -3.96 31.43
C THR A 99 6.41 -4.56 30.65
N ALA A 100 6.05 -5.81 30.93
CA ALA A 100 4.89 -6.45 30.30
C ALA A 100 3.59 -5.64 30.49
N GLN A 101 3.49 -4.87 31.57
CA GLN A 101 2.38 -3.96 31.87
C GLN A 101 2.31 -2.75 30.92
N GLU A 102 3.45 -2.27 30.41
CA GLU A 102 3.50 -1.18 29.42
C GLU A 102 3.23 -1.69 28.00
N ILE A 103 3.55 -2.97 27.73
CA ILE A 103 3.42 -3.59 26.41
C ILE A 103 2.01 -4.15 26.17
N ALA A 104 1.39 -4.77 27.18
CA ALA A 104 0.06 -5.37 27.06
C ALA A 104 -1.01 -4.42 26.45
N PRO A 105 -1.15 -3.16 26.90
CA PRO A 105 -2.14 -2.27 26.32
C PRO A 105 -1.77 -1.81 24.90
N LEU A 106 -0.47 -1.71 24.57
CA LEU A 106 -0.04 -1.44 23.19
C LEU A 106 -0.47 -2.55 22.25
N ILE A 107 -0.30 -3.82 22.66
CA ILE A 107 -0.73 -4.99 21.89
C ILE A 107 -2.25 -5.03 21.74
N GLN A 108 -3.01 -4.67 22.78
CA GLN A 108 -4.48 -4.62 22.69
C GLN A 108 -4.96 -3.54 21.70
N VAL A 109 -4.38 -2.35 21.77
CA VAL A 109 -4.69 -1.25 20.85
C VAL A 109 -4.26 -1.62 19.43
N ALA A 110 -3.07 -2.21 19.28
CA ALA A 110 -2.55 -2.73 18.02
C ALA A 110 -3.47 -3.78 17.38
N ASN A 111 -3.90 -4.78 18.16
CA ASN A 111 -4.79 -5.84 17.68
C ASN A 111 -6.19 -5.33 17.32
N ALA A 112 -6.62 -4.18 17.84
CA ALA A 112 -7.86 -3.55 17.41
C ALA A 112 -7.78 -3.00 15.97
N PHE A 113 -6.57 -2.86 15.41
CA PHE A 113 -6.35 -2.45 14.03
C PHE A 113 -6.04 -3.68 13.16
N GLU A 114 -7.08 -4.39 12.72
CA GLU A 114 -6.96 -5.52 11.78
C GLU A 114 -6.42 -5.10 10.38
N GLN A 115 -6.35 -3.79 10.12
CA GLN A 115 -6.14 -3.20 8.81
C GLN A 115 -4.69 -2.82 8.50
N ALA A 116 -3.76 -3.01 9.45
CA ALA A 116 -2.35 -2.66 9.27
C ALA A 116 -1.44 -3.80 9.74
N ASP A 117 -0.41 -4.11 8.95
CA ASP A 117 0.58 -5.11 9.31
C ASP A 117 1.48 -4.57 10.43
N LEU A 118 1.62 -5.36 11.49
CA LEU A 118 2.03 -4.87 12.81
C LEU A 118 3.36 -5.48 13.19
N GLN A 119 4.39 -4.63 13.30
CA GLN A 119 5.76 -5.07 13.53
C GLN A 119 6.31 -4.46 14.81
N LEU A 120 6.73 -5.33 15.73
CA LEU A 120 7.32 -4.97 17.02
C LEU A 120 8.84 -4.95 16.92
N TYR A 121 9.43 -3.84 17.33
CA TYR A 121 10.86 -3.60 17.36
C TYR A 121 11.30 -3.19 18.76
N THR A 122 12.45 -3.71 19.19
CA THR A 122 13.14 -3.23 20.38
C THR A 122 14.14 -2.15 19.97
N LEU A 123 14.16 -1.03 20.69
CA LEU A 123 15.16 0.00 20.46
C LEU A 123 16.56 -0.54 20.80
N PRO A 124 17.58 -0.35 19.94
CA PRO A 124 18.93 -0.77 20.24
C PRO A 124 19.45 0.00 21.47
N ARG A 125 20.13 -0.72 22.35
CA ARG A 125 20.74 -0.19 23.57
C ARG A 125 21.92 0.70 23.17
N ASN A 126 21.74 2.03 23.23
CA ASN A 126 22.86 2.98 23.25
C ASN A 126 23.48 3.02 24.63
#